data_AF-A0A518DP44-F1
#
_entry.id   AF-A0A518DP44-F1
#
_cell.length_a   1.000
_cell.length_b   1.000
_cell.length_c   1.000
_cell.angle_alpha   90.00
_cell.angle_beta   90.00
_cell.angle_gamma   90.00
#
_symmetry.space_group_name_H-M   'P 1'
#
loop_
_entity.id
_entity.type
_entity.pdbx_description
1 polymer ?
#
loop_
_entity_poly.entity_id
_entity_poly.type
_entity_poly.pdbx_seq_one_letter_code
_entity_poly.pdbx_strand_id
1 'polypeptide(L)'
;MDALPQNSLPHNFLTSNALLNRRTLLGGAAAGAAAWAVRPALAEPPRETPPLKIIDPHVHVWKNDPKYPWPDSLENPPAEDALPGPLLQLMEQNHVAHTVIVHVVYYLWDCRYAAAVVKEHPAKFQGVCRIDPQSATAPADLSRWVKDYGYHGVRLSPYPGPEGDWINDRRQMDLICAKAIELQVPLCVLCPVERIPEVEKVIERHPQLNVCIDHMAWCPIDQPQELAKLLRLARYPRVHVKISHLWRLSRQAYPYKDTFDQVKKLYDAFGPERLMWGSDWPAVEEFCGYARALALYRDEIPFFNNDDRRWILGGVANKLWPFA
;
A
#
# COMPACT_ATOMS: atom_id res chain seq x y z
N MET A 1 -18.31 -60.80 26.77
CA MET A 1 -18.08 -59.44 27.32
C MET A 1 -18.31 -58.44 26.19
N ASP A 2 -19.46 -58.48 25.54
CA ASP A 2 -20.80 -58.06 26.03
C ASP A 2 -20.90 -56.53 26.08
N ALA A 3 -21.94 -55.87 25.59
CA ALA A 3 -23.05 -56.25 24.72
C ALA A 3 -23.68 -54.94 24.19
N LEU A 4 -24.39 -55.08 23.08
CA LEU A 4 -25.18 -54.10 22.33
C LEU A 4 -26.57 -53.82 23.00
N PRO A 5 -27.44 -52.96 22.42
CA PRO A 5 -28.43 -52.11 23.10
C PRO A 5 -29.85 -52.71 23.15
N GLN A 6 -30.80 -51.97 23.73
CA GLN A 6 -32.27 -52.20 23.65
C GLN A 6 -32.91 -50.85 23.26
N ASN A 7 -33.62 -50.63 22.14
CA ASN A 7 -34.81 -51.26 21.56
C ASN A 7 -36.03 -51.32 22.49
N SER A 8 -37.11 -50.60 22.16
CA SER A 8 -38.44 -51.19 21.87
C SER A 8 -39.58 -50.14 21.73
N LEU A 9 -40.28 -50.23 20.59
CA LEU A 9 -41.71 -49.90 20.33
C LEU A 9 -42.62 -50.84 21.18
N PRO A 10 -43.99 -50.99 21.07
CA PRO A 10 -44.90 -50.68 19.93
C PRO A 10 -46.40 -50.41 20.27
N HIS A 11 -47.23 -50.43 19.20
CA HIS A 11 -48.65 -50.85 19.11
C HIS A 11 -49.76 -49.81 19.39
N ASN A 12 -50.94 -49.81 18.76
CA ASN A 12 -51.49 -50.29 17.47
C ASN A 12 -53.02 -49.95 17.48
N PHE A 13 -53.64 -49.88 16.30
CA PHE A 13 -55.04 -50.23 15.96
C PHE A 13 -56.26 -49.28 16.16
N LEU A 14 -56.95 -49.11 15.00
CA LEU A 14 -58.41 -49.22 14.68
C LEU A 14 -59.40 -48.22 15.31
N THR A 15 -60.23 -47.47 14.57
CA THR A 15 -61.44 -47.91 13.82
C THR A 15 -62.07 -46.66 13.15
N SER A 16 -62.38 -46.65 11.86
CA SER A 16 -63.66 -46.90 11.16
C SER A 16 -64.87 -45.95 11.42
N ASN A 17 -65.29 -45.34 10.30
CA ASN A 17 -66.65 -45.08 9.79
C ASN A 17 -67.52 -43.89 10.27
N ALA A 18 -67.67 -42.95 9.33
CA ALA A 18 -68.89 -42.45 8.68
C ALA A 18 -70.02 -41.82 9.51
N LEU A 19 -70.49 -40.64 9.06
CA LEU A 19 -71.89 -40.35 8.73
C LEU A 19 -72.04 -38.99 8.01
N LEU A 20 -72.85 -38.98 6.95
CA LEU A 20 -73.29 -37.80 6.20
C LEU A 20 -74.30 -36.96 6.99
N ASN A 21 -74.33 -35.63 6.78
CA ASN A 21 -75.60 -34.96 6.42
C ASN A 21 -75.44 -33.57 5.77
N ARG A 22 -76.38 -33.27 4.88
CA ARG A 22 -76.53 -32.07 4.02
C ARG A 22 -77.18 -30.89 4.75
N ARG A 23 -76.73 -29.64 4.49
CA ARG A 23 -77.55 -28.51 3.99
C ARG A 23 -76.74 -27.19 3.86
N THR A 24 -76.68 -26.71 2.61
CA THR A 24 -76.74 -25.33 2.08
C THR A 24 -76.37 -24.13 2.96
N LEU A 25 -75.40 -23.31 2.52
CA LEU A 25 -75.64 -21.96 1.98
C LEU A 25 -74.36 -21.33 1.42
N LEU A 26 -74.53 -20.69 0.26
CA LEU A 26 -73.52 -19.99 -0.54
C LEU A 26 -72.94 -18.79 0.21
N GLY A 27 -71.62 -18.66 0.18
CA GLY A 27 -70.89 -17.46 0.55
C GLY A 27 -69.56 -17.45 -0.19
N GLY A 28 -69.53 -16.76 -1.34
CA GLY A 28 -68.35 -16.65 -2.18
C GLY A 28 -67.24 -15.85 -1.50
N ALA A 29 -66.04 -16.43 -1.48
CA ALA A 29 -64.79 -15.70 -1.41
C ALA A 29 -63.81 -16.40 -2.34
N ALA A 30 -63.44 -15.72 -3.42
CA ALA A 30 -62.45 -16.20 -4.38
C ALA A 30 -61.07 -16.21 -3.71
N ALA A 31 -60.59 -17.39 -3.32
CA ALA A 31 -59.19 -17.60 -3.00
C ALA A 31 -58.45 -17.86 -4.31
N GLY A 32 -57.87 -16.81 -4.89
CA GLY A 32 -56.92 -16.94 -5.99
C GLY A 32 -55.66 -17.65 -5.48
N ALA A 33 -55.45 -18.88 -5.92
CA ALA A 33 -54.18 -19.58 -5.71
C ALA A 33 -53.11 -18.91 -6.58
N ALA A 34 -52.36 -17.96 -6.01
CA ALA A 34 -51.15 -17.46 -6.61
C ALA A 34 -50.04 -18.51 -6.43
N ALA A 35 -49.80 -19.31 -7.45
CA ALA A 35 -48.62 -20.17 -7.53
C ALA A 35 -47.38 -19.27 -7.61
N TRP A 36 -46.65 -19.12 -6.50
CA TRP A 36 -45.33 -18.51 -6.50
C TRP A 36 -44.35 -19.47 -7.17
N ALA A 37 -44.12 -19.29 -8.47
CA ALA A 37 -43.02 -19.93 -9.15
C ALA A 37 -41.71 -19.36 -8.58
N VAL A 38 -41.02 -20.14 -7.75
CA VAL A 38 -39.63 -19.86 -7.36
C VAL A 38 -38.80 -19.97 -8.63
N ARG A 39 -38.48 -18.83 -9.24
CA ARG A 39 -37.47 -18.76 -10.30
C ARG A 39 -36.12 -19.03 -9.63
N PRO A 40 -35.31 -19.99 -10.11
CA PRO A 40 -33.96 -20.12 -9.62
C PRO A 40 -33.24 -18.81 -9.95
N ALA A 41 -32.60 -18.21 -8.94
CA ALA A 41 -31.73 -17.06 -9.15
C ALA A 41 -30.63 -17.52 -10.11
N LEU A 42 -30.68 -17.01 -11.34
CA LEU A 42 -29.58 -17.16 -12.29
C LEU A 42 -28.36 -16.51 -11.61
N ALA A 43 -27.31 -17.28 -11.39
CA ALA A 43 -26.05 -16.76 -10.90
C ALA A 43 -25.63 -15.59 -11.80
N GLU A 44 -25.35 -14.42 -11.21
CA GLU A 44 -24.80 -13.31 -11.98
C GLU A 44 -23.54 -13.80 -12.71
N PRO A 45 -23.35 -13.44 -13.99
CA PRO A 45 -22.10 -13.75 -14.67
C PRO A 45 -20.94 -13.19 -13.84
N PRO A 46 -19.77 -13.86 -13.80
CA PRO A 46 -18.62 -13.35 -13.07
C PRO A 46 -18.38 -11.91 -13.51
N ARG A 47 -18.41 -10.96 -12.57
CA ARG A 47 -18.01 -9.58 -12.88
C ARG A 47 -16.61 -9.66 -13.45
N GLU A 48 -16.43 -9.25 -14.71
CA GLU A 48 -15.10 -9.12 -15.29
C GLU A 48 -14.27 -8.26 -14.34
N THR A 49 -13.21 -8.85 -13.79
CA THR A 49 -12.30 -8.12 -12.91
C THR A 49 -11.65 -7.02 -13.76
N PRO A 50 -11.77 -5.74 -13.37
CA PRO A 50 -11.13 -4.66 -14.11
C PRO A 50 -9.64 -4.97 -14.29
N PRO A 51 -9.04 -4.62 -15.43
CA PRO A 51 -7.63 -4.89 -15.67
C PRO A 51 -6.77 -4.28 -14.56
N LEU A 52 -5.74 -5.01 -14.15
CA LEU A 52 -4.82 -4.61 -13.09
C LEU A 52 -4.19 -3.25 -13.44
N LYS A 53 -4.53 -2.21 -12.68
CA LYS A 53 -3.91 -0.90 -12.79
C LYS A 53 -2.62 -0.89 -11.96
N ILE A 54 -1.48 -1.12 -12.61
CA ILE A 54 -0.18 -1.09 -11.96
C ILE A 54 0.25 0.36 -11.73
N ILE A 55 0.67 0.66 -10.51
CA ILE A 55 1.20 1.96 -10.09
C ILE A 55 2.51 1.72 -9.37
N ASP A 56 3.58 2.38 -9.82
CA ASP A 56 4.86 2.35 -9.13
C ASP A 56 4.96 3.49 -8.10
N PRO A 57 4.86 3.22 -6.79
CA PRO A 57 4.81 4.27 -5.78
C PRO A 57 6.19 4.81 -5.37
N HIS A 58 7.27 4.42 -6.06
CA HIS A 58 8.61 4.84 -5.69
C HIS A 58 9.56 4.93 -6.88
N VAL A 59 9.73 6.14 -7.40
CA VAL A 59 10.84 6.47 -8.31
C VAL A 59 11.45 7.81 -7.93
N HIS A 60 12.60 8.10 -8.53
CA HIS A 60 13.32 9.34 -8.42
C HIS A 60 13.58 9.90 -9.81
N VAL A 61 13.58 11.24 -9.93
CA VAL A 61 14.07 11.95 -11.11
C VAL A 61 15.01 13.05 -10.66
N TRP A 62 16.05 13.28 -11.43
CA TRP A 62 16.99 14.37 -11.21
C TRP A 62 17.72 14.75 -12.49
N LYS A 63 18.25 15.97 -12.50
CA LYS A 63 18.96 16.57 -13.62
C LYS A 63 19.98 17.58 -13.14
N ASN A 64 21.18 17.54 -13.68
CA ASN A 64 22.16 18.60 -13.52
C ASN A 64 21.77 19.80 -14.40
N ASP A 65 21.03 20.76 -13.83
CA ASP A 65 20.48 21.91 -14.54
C ASP A 65 20.66 23.19 -13.71
N PRO A 66 21.28 24.26 -14.23
CA PRO A 66 21.44 25.52 -13.50
C PRO A 66 20.13 26.15 -13.01
N LYS A 67 18.98 25.81 -13.63
CA LYS A 67 17.65 26.25 -13.17
C LYS A 67 17.25 25.59 -11.84
N TYR A 68 17.76 24.39 -11.59
CA TYR A 68 17.53 23.58 -10.39
C TYR A 68 18.89 23.17 -9.83
N PRO A 69 19.67 24.13 -9.29
CA PRO A 69 21.04 23.85 -8.88
C PRO A 69 21.06 22.86 -7.73
N TRP A 70 22.09 22.00 -7.72
CA TRP A 70 22.46 21.27 -6.52
C TRP A 70 22.81 22.26 -5.41
N PRO A 71 22.59 21.89 -4.13
CA PRO A 71 23.09 22.69 -3.03
C PRO A 71 24.62 22.61 -2.98
N ASP A 72 25.27 23.70 -2.56
CA ASP A 72 26.74 23.77 -2.44
C ASP A 72 27.32 22.71 -1.50
N SER A 73 26.50 22.19 -0.58
CA SER A 73 26.86 21.13 0.36
C SER A 73 26.79 19.71 -0.22
N LEU A 74 26.33 19.53 -1.47
CA LEU A 74 26.23 18.21 -2.08
C LEU A 74 27.62 17.69 -2.44
N GLU A 75 28.08 16.70 -1.69
CA GLU A 75 29.29 15.95 -2.03
C GLU A 75 28.93 14.87 -3.07
N ASN A 76 29.77 14.73 -4.11
CA ASN A 76 29.63 13.72 -5.16
C ASN A 76 28.25 13.73 -5.85
N PRO A 77 27.94 14.78 -6.65
CA PRO A 77 26.70 14.81 -7.42
C PRO A 77 26.60 13.60 -8.36
N PRO A 78 25.38 13.12 -8.66
CA PRO A 78 25.20 12.00 -9.57
C PRO A 78 25.83 12.30 -10.94
N ALA A 79 26.54 11.33 -11.49
CA ALA A 79 27.26 11.49 -12.76
C ALA A 79 26.33 11.57 -13.97
N GLU A 80 25.17 10.92 -13.89
CA GLU A 80 24.17 10.84 -14.95
C GLU A 80 22.82 11.36 -14.47
N ASP A 81 22.05 11.94 -15.39
CA ASP A 81 20.69 12.42 -15.13
C ASP A 81 19.67 11.27 -15.15
N ALA A 82 18.71 11.33 -14.23
CA ALA A 82 17.53 10.46 -14.24
C ALA A 82 16.31 11.25 -14.74
N LEU A 83 16.08 11.22 -16.04
CA LEU A 83 15.08 12.04 -16.72
C LEU A 83 13.69 11.36 -16.81
N PRO A 84 12.59 12.12 -16.90
CA PRO A 84 11.25 11.54 -17.05
C PRO A 84 11.05 10.78 -18.36
N GLY A 85 11.76 11.14 -19.44
CA GLY A 85 11.63 10.47 -20.75
C GLY A 85 11.92 8.96 -20.68
N PRO A 86 13.12 8.53 -20.24
CA PRO A 86 13.43 7.12 -20.02
C PRO A 86 12.45 6.42 -19.07
N LEU A 87 12.02 7.07 -17.99
CA LEU A 87 11.01 6.52 -17.07
C LEU A 87 9.67 6.27 -17.77
N LEU A 88 9.17 7.22 -18.56
CA LEU A 88 7.92 7.07 -19.32
C LEU A 88 7.99 5.91 -20.30
N GLN A 89 9.14 5.71 -20.96
CA GLN A 89 9.36 4.58 -21.84
C GLN A 89 9.32 3.24 -21.07
N LEU A 90 9.95 3.17 -19.91
CA LEU A 90 9.90 1.98 -19.05
C LEU A 90 8.47 1.71 -18.56
N MET A 91 7.72 2.74 -18.19
CA MET A 91 6.31 2.61 -17.80
C MET A 91 5.47 2.03 -18.94
N GLU A 92 5.63 2.55 -20.17
CA GLU A 92 4.91 2.06 -21.35
C GLU A 92 5.24 0.59 -21.64
N GLN A 93 6.53 0.24 -21.68
CA GLN A 93 7.00 -1.13 -21.94
C GLN A 93 6.51 -2.16 -20.91
N ASN A 94 6.26 -1.72 -19.67
CA ASN A 94 5.85 -2.58 -18.56
C ASN A 94 4.37 -2.44 -18.18
N HIS A 95 3.59 -1.66 -18.95
CA HIS A 95 2.19 -1.37 -18.68
C HIS A 95 1.92 -0.77 -17.29
N VAL A 96 2.86 0.04 -16.78
CA VAL A 96 2.68 0.82 -15.55
C VAL A 96 1.89 2.07 -15.90
N ALA A 97 0.71 2.19 -15.29
CA ALA A 97 -0.23 3.27 -15.63
C ALA A 97 0.24 4.62 -15.06
N HIS A 98 0.74 4.59 -13.82
CA HIS A 98 1.10 5.78 -13.05
C HIS A 98 2.30 5.54 -12.15
N THR A 99 2.96 6.61 -11.75
CA THR A 99 4.12 6.56 -10.87
C THR A 99 4.11 7.69 -9.85
N VAL A 100 4.68 7.46 -8.68
CA VAL A 100 4.89 8.49 -7.65
C VAL A 100 6.37 8.87 -7.63
N ILE A 101 6.67 10.11 -8.03
CA ILE A 101 8.00 10.70 -7.95
C ILE A 101 8.26 11.12 -6.51
N VAL A 102 9.12 10.37 -5.85
CA VAL A 102 9.62 10.70 -4.52
C VAL A 102 10.81 11.64 -4.70
N HIS A 103 10.76 12.81 -4.06
CA HIS A 103 11.84 13.79 -4.20
C HIS A 103 13.18 13.21 -3.69
N VAL A 104 14.20 13.28 -4.55
CA VAL A 104 15.52 12.71 -4.30
C VAL A 104 16.31 13.56 -3.30
N VAL A 105 17.25 12.93 -2.59
CA VAL A 105 18.04 13.60 -1.54
C VAL A 105 18.99 14.69 -2.08
N TYR A 106 19.41 14.59 -3.34
CA TYR A 106 20.44 15.45 -3.94
C TYR A 106 20.09 16.94 -3.95
N TYR A 107 18.80 17.29 -4.03
CA TYR A 107 18.34 18.68 -3.98
C TYR A 107 17.99 19.16 -2.57
N LEU A 108 18.24 18.32 -1.55
CA LEU A 108 17.82 18.50 -0.17
C LEU A 108 16.32 18.78 -0.06
N TRP A 109 15.96 20.07 -0.02
CA TRP A 109 14.62 20.60 0.22
C TRP A 109 14.07 21.38 -0.97
N ASP A 110 14.88 21.63 -2.02
CA ASP A 110 14.42 22.31 -3.23
C ASP A 110 13.66 21.33 -4.14
N CYS A 111 12.35 21.26 -3.95
CA CYS A 111 11.48 20.34 -4.68
C CYS A 111 11.09 20.83 -6.08
N ARG A 112 11.67 21.92 -6.61
CA ARG A 112 11.19 22.54 -7.86
C ARG A 112 11.33 21.67 -9.10
N TYR A 113 12.41 20.88 -9.24
CA TYR A 113 12.60 20.05 -10.43
C TYR A 113 11.53 18.94 -10.52
N ALA A 114 11.38 18.16 -9.47
CA ALA A 114 10.38 17.09 -9.44
C ALA A 114 8.93 17.64 -9.54
N ALA A 115 8.64 18.80 -8.95
CA ALA A 115 7.35 19.48 -9.16
C ALA A 115 7.12 19.85 -10.64
N ALA A 116 8.15 20.35 -11.32
CA ALA A 116 8.04 20.70 -12.73
C ALA A 116 7.73 19.46 -13.58
N VAL A 117 8.36 18.32 -13.30
CA VAL A 117 8.10 17.04 -13.97
C VAL A 117 6.67 16.54 -13.72
N VAL A 118 6.19 16.61 -12.47
CA VAL A 118 4.80 16.25 -12.13
C VAL A 118 3.81 17.13 -12.91
N LYS A 119 4.07 18.44 -12.98
CA LYS A 119 3.23 19.40 -13.71
C LYS A 119 3.23 19.20 -15.22
N GLU A 120 4.34 18.72 -15.78
CA GLU A 120 4.44 18.41 -17.22
C GLU A 120 3.66 17.14 -17.60
N HIS A 121 3.58 16.17 -16.69
CA HIS A 121 2.88 14.89 -16.93
C HIS A 121 1.86 14.55 -15.82
N PRO A 122 0.84 15.39 -15.58
CA PRO A 122 -0.08 15.23 -14.45
C PRO A 122 -0.97 13.97 -14.55
N ALA A 123 -1.14 13.43 -15.76
CA ALA A 123 -1.86 12.18 -16.01
C ALA A 123 -1.01 10.91 -15.77
N LYS A 124 0.27 11.07 -15.43
CA LYS A 124 1.22 9.97 -15.21
C LYS A 124 1.85 10.00 -13.83
N PHE A 125 2.07 11.20 -13.29
CA PHE A 125 2.87 11.38 -12.09
C PHE A 125 2.11 12.05 -10.95
N GLN A 126 2.34 11.51 -9.75
CA GLN A 126 2.14 12.19 -8.47
C GLN A 126 3.49 12.47 -7.84
N GLY A 127 3.52 13.40 -6.88
CA GLY A 127 4.76 13.78 -6.20
C GLY A 127 4.72 13.56 -4.70
N VAL A 128 5.87 13.20 -4.11
CA VAL A 128 6.15 13.31 -2.67
C VAL A 128 7.32 14.28 -2.46
N CYS A 129 7.10 15.39 -1.78
CA CYS A 129 8.13 16.40 -1.51
C CYS A 129 9.02 16.02 -0.33
N ARG A 130 10.09 16.79 -0.10
CA ARG A 130 10.82 16.80 1.18
C ARG A 130 10.76 18.20 1.79
N ILE A 131 10.90 18.26 3.10
CA ILE A 131 11.02 19.48 3.89
C ILE A 131 12.15 19.30 4.87
N ASP A 132 12.80 20.40 5.28
CA ASP A 132 13.73 20.37 6.39
C ASP A 132 12.93 20.13 7.69
N PRO A 133 13.04 18.96 8.34
CA PRO A 133 12.25 18.68 9.53
C PRO A 133 12.67 19.54 10.73
N GLN A 134 13.87 20.12 10.72
CA GLN A 134 14.40 20.92 11.83
C GLN A 134 14.07 22.42 11.66
N SER A 135 13.62 22.84 10.47
CA SER A 135 13.24 24.23 10.25
C SER A 135 11.94 24.58 10.97
N ALA A 136 11.91 25.75 11.63
CA ALA A 136 10.68 26.31 12.18
C ALA A 136 9.59 26.55 11.13
N THR A 137 9.97 26.64 9.84
CA THR A 137 9.03 26.83 8.71
C THR A 137 8.57 25.52 8.08
N ALA A 138 9.00 24.35 8.55
CA ALA A 138 8.70 23.06 7.92
C ALA A 138 7.19 22.84 7.61
N PRO A 139 6.23 23.18 8.50
CA PRO A 139 4.80 23.08 8.18
C PRO A 139 4.35 24.07 7.09
N ALA A 140 4.94 25.27 7.04
CA ALA A 140 4.64 26.24 6.01
C ALA A 140 5.24 25.82 4.65
N ASP A 141 6.46 25.29 4.65
CA ASP A 141 7.09 24.73 3.45
C ASP A 141 6.30 23.53 2.89
N LEU A 142 5.82 22.64 3.76
CA LEU A 142 4.92 21.56 3.36
C LEU A 142 3.64 22.10 2.71
N SER A 143 3.04 23.13 3.31
CA SER A 143 1.85 23.79 2.74
C SER A 143 2.13 24.34 1.34
N ARG A 144 3.28 25.00 1.15
CA ARG A 144 3.71 25.55 -0.14
C ARG A 144 3.88 24.44 -1.17
N TRP A 145 4.58 23.36 -0.85
CA TRP A 145 4.80 22.27 -1.81
C TRP A 145 3.52 21.59 -2.24
N VAL A 146 2.58 21.38 -1.32
CA VAL A 146 1.29 20.75 -1.64
C VAL A 146 0.38 21.70 -2.42
N LYS A 147 0.17 22.93 -1.93
CA LYS A 147 -0.83 23.86 -2.51
C LYS A 147 -0.36 24.53 -3.79
N ASP A 148 0.90 24.94 -3.84
CA ASP A 148 1.41 25.79 -4.93
C ASP A 148 2.12 24.98 -6.01
N TYR A 149 2.69 23.82 -5.66
CA TYR A 149 3.47 22.97 -6.55
C TYR A 149 2.81 21.61 -6.85
N GLY A 150 1.66 21.31 -6.25
CA GLY A 150 0.87 20.13 -6.58
C GLY A 150 1.42 18.80 -6.05
N TYR A 151 2.29 18.82 -5.04
CA TYR A 151 2.71 17.60 -4.34
C TYR A 151 1.56 16.96 -3.57
N HIS A 152 1.56 15.63 -3.47
CA HIS A 152 0.61 14.86 -2.66
C HIS A 152 1.34 13.91 -1.71
N GLY A 153 2.19 14.45 -0.85
CA GLY A 153 2.92 13.66 0.14
C GLY A 153 4.20 14.34 0.58
N VAL A 154 4.70 13.92 1.72
CA VAL A 154 6.00 14.37 2.25
C VAL A 154 6.83 13.18 2.68
N ARG A 155 8.14 13.21 2.40
CA ARG A 155 9.09 12.21 2.88
C ARG A 155 10.01 12.81 3.94
N LEU A 156 10.15 12.09 5.04
CA LEU A 156 11.12 12.37 6.10
C LEU A 156 12.12 11.22 6.20
N SER A 157 13.39 11.54 6.49
CA SER A 157 14.48 10.55 6.46
C SER A 157 15.38 10.64 7.70
N PRO A 158 14.94 10.14 8.87
CA PRO A 158 15.80 10.11 10.04
C PRO A 158 16.91 9.07 9.86
N TYR A 159 18.16 9.55 9.76
CA TYR A 159 19.36 8.75 9.48
C TYR A 159 19.84 7.93 10.70
N PRO A 160 20.66 6.88 10.48
CA PRO A 160 21.32 6.13 11.55
C PRO A 160 22.44 6.96 12.22
N GLY A 161 22.11 7.69 13.28
CA GLY A 161 23.06 8.52 14.00
C GLY A 161 22.45 9.83 14.53
N PRO A 162 23.17 10.62 15.34
CA PRO A 162 22.65 11.83 16.00
C PRO A 162 21.97 12.83 15.05
N GLU A 163 22.37 12.86 13.79
CA GLU A 163 21.77 13.67 12.73
C GLU A 163 20.31 13.28 12.38
N GLY A 164 19.86 12.10 12.81
CA GLY A 164 18.47 11.64 12.71
C GLY A 164 17.64 11.89 13.98
N ASP A 165 18.24 12.33 15.08
CA ASP A 165 17.56 12.44 16.39
C ASP A 165 16.48 13.52 16.43
N TRP A 166 16.42 14.39 15.42
CA TRP A 166 15.34 15.37 15.26
C TRP A 166 13.95 14.73 15.20
N ILE A 167 13.83 13.44 14.85
CA ILE A 167 12.55 12.72 14.90
C ILE A 167 11.97 12.65 16.33
N ASN A 168 12.82 12.80 17.34
CA ASN A 168 12.43 12.84 18.76
C ASN A 168 11.99 14.24 19.23
N ASP A 169 12.14 15.30 18.42
CA ASP A 169 11.54 16.60 18.72
C ASP A 169 10.01 16.49 18.56
N ARG A 170 9.36 16.20 19.69
CA ARG A 170 7.92 16.01 19.75
C ARG A 170 7.16 17.23 19.22
N ARG A 171 7.56 18.44 19.60
CA ARG A 171 6.81 19.65 19.23
C ARG A 171 6.87 19.86 17.72
N GLN A 172 8.07 19.74 17.16
CA GLN A 172 8.28 19.93 15.73
C GLN A 172 7.57 18.85 14.91
N MET A 173 7.68 17.58 15.31
CA MET A 173 6.99 16.47 14.65
C MET A 173 5.47 16.59 14.75
N ASP A 174 4.93 17.02 15.90
CA ASP A 174 3.50 17.22 16.05
C ASP A 174 2.97 18.32 15.11
N LEU A 175 3.75 19.39 14.85
CA LEU A 175 3.40 20.44 13.89
C LEU A 175 3.43 19.94 12.43
N ILE A 176 4.47 19.19 12.05
CA ILE A 176 4.59 18.61 10.69
C ILE A 176 3.45 17.61 10.44
N CYS A 177 3.20 16.70 11.37
CA CYS A 177 2.14 15.69 11.26
C CYS A 177 0.76 16.33 11.23
N ALA A 178 0.48 17.31 12.10
CA ALA A 178 -0.78 18.05 12.07
C ALA A 178 -1.01 18.72 10.71
N LYS A 179 0.05 19.28 10.11
CA LYS A 179 -0.05 19.88 8.78
C LYS A 179 -0.28 18.85 7.68
N ALA A 180 0.40 17.71 7.72
CA ALA A 180 0.16 16.63 6.76
C ALA A 180 -1.30 16.10 6.84
N ILE A 181 -1.86 15.99 8.05
CA ILE A 181 -3.27 15.63 8.28
C ILE A 181 -4.21 16.69 7.69
N GLU A 182 -3.98 17.98 7.97
CA GLU A 182 -4.77 19.10 7.43
C GLU A 182 -4.79 19.08 5.90
N LEU A 183 -3.63 18.84 5.28
CA LEU A 183 -3.47 18.78 3.83
C LEU A 183 -3.95 17.43 3.24
N GLN A 184 -4.27 16.46 4.09
CA GLN A 184 -4.68 15.10 3.71
C GLN A 184 -3.65 14.37 2.85
N VAL A 185 -2.36 14.59 3.10
CA VAL A 185 -1.25 13.96 2.37
C VAL A 185 -0.54 12.91 3.23
N PRO A 186 -0.06 11.80 2.64
CA PRO A 186 0.67 10.78 3.38
C PRO A 186 2.08 11.23 3.77
N LEU A 187 2.58 10.70 4.89
CA LEU A 187 3.97 10.81 5.32
C LEU A 187 4.74 9.52 4.92
N CYS A 188 5.69 9.64 4.01
CA CYS A 188 6.69 8.61 3.74
C CYS A 188 7.85 8.71 4.74
N VAL A 189 8.31 7.58 5.25
CA VAL A 189 9.45 7.54 6.17
C VAL A 189 10.52 6.61 5.62
N LEU A 190 11.69 7.17 5.34
CA LEU A 190 12.90 6.43 4.98
C LEU A 190 13.84 6.39 6.17
N CYS A 191 13.88 5.28 6.88
CA CYS A 191 14.78 5.10 8.00
C CYS A 191 15.24 3.65 8.10
N PRO A 192 16.38 3.39 8.76
CA PRO A 192 16.75 2.04 9.11
C PRO A 192 15.83 1.51 10.23
N VAL A 193 15.74 0.20 10.38
CA VAL A 193 14.79 -0.47 11.29
C VAL A 193 14.99 -0.10 12.76
N GLU A 194 16.20 0.29 13.14
CA GLU A 194 16.56 0.77 14.48
C GLU A 194 15.85 2.07 14.87
N ARG A 195 15.43 2.89 13.88
CA ARG A 195 14.67 4.12 14.07
C ARG A 195 13.16 3.89 14.20
N ILE A 196 12.66 2.69 13.88
CA ILE A 196 11.23 2.38 13.94
C ILE A 196 10.59 2.63 15.31
N PRO A 197 11.22 2.35 16.46
CA PRO A 197 10.65 2.71 17.76
C PRO A 197 10.39 4.22 17.96
N GLU A 198 11.15 5.09 17.31
CA GLU A 198 10.96 6.54 17.38
C GLU A 198 9.84 6.99 16.44
N VAL A 199 9.81 6.43 15.23
CA VAL A 199 8.70 6.60 14.26
C VAL A 199 7.38 6.10 14.86
N GLU A 200 7.40 4.98 15.58
CA GLU A 200 6.24 4.42 16.30
C GLU A 200 5.64 5.43 17.27
N LYS A 201 6.46 6.15 18.03
CA LYS A 201 5.99 7.20 18.96
C LYS A 201 5.29 8.33 18.21
N VAL A 202 5.75 8.69 17.02
CA VAL A 202 5.08 9.70 16.17
C VAL A 202 3.74 9.17 15.68
N ILE A 203 3.70 7.95 15.15
CA ILE A 203 2.47 7.29 14.67
C ILE A 203 1.42 7.21 15.78
N GLU A 204 1.82 6.82 16.99
CA GLU A 204 0.92 6.66 18.14
C GLU A 204 0.22 7.98 18.53
N ARG A 205 0.91 9.11 18.40
CA ARG A 205 0.34 10.45 18.66
C ARG A 205 -0.57 10.94 17.53
N HIS A 206 -0.39 10.41 16.32
CA HIS A 206 -1.09 10.85 15.11
C HIS A 206 -1.79 9.68 14.39
N PRO A 207 -2.70 8.94 15.04
CA PRO A 207 -3.29 7.71 14.47
C PRO A 207 -4.17 7.95 13.23
N GLN A 208 -4.46 9.22 12.91
CA GLN A 208 -5.19 9.63 11.71
C GLN A 208 -4.27 9.85 10.49
N LEU A 209 -2.96 9.97 10.68
CA LEU A 209 -2.02 10.18 9.57
C LEU A 209 -1.79 8.87 8.81
N ASN A 210 -1.88 8.93 7.48
CA ASN A 210 -1.38 7.84 6.64
C ASN A 210 0.14 7.88 6.63
N VAL A 211 0.78 6.80 7.08
CA VAL A 211 2.24 6.68 7.14
C VAL A 211 2.68 5.52 6.26
N CYS A 212 3.65 5.77 5.39
CA CYS A 212 4.24 4.77 4.51
C CYS A 212 5.71 4.56 4.89
N ILE A 213 6.04 3.38 5.40
CA ILE A 213 7.42 2.99 5.69
C ILE A 213 8.09 2.53 4.39
N ASP A 214 9.14 3.23 3.97
CA ASP A 214 9.85 2.90 2.75
C ASP A 214 10.73 1.65 2.92
N HIS A 215 10.79 0.82 1.88
CA HIS A 215 11.74 -0.29 1.71
C HIS A 215 11.90 -1.23 2.93
N MET A 216 10.78 -1.53 3.60
CA MET A 216 10.73 -2.33 4.84
C MET A 216 11.72 -1.85 5.92
N ALA A 217 11.96 -0.53 5.98
CA ALA A 217 12.96 0.09 6.84
C ALA A 217 14.38 -0.52 6.71
N TRP A 218 14.68 -1.09 5.53
CA TRP A 218 15.88 -1.89 5.27
C TRP A 218 16.17 -2.96 6.33
N CYS A 219 15.10 -3.56 6.89
CA CYS A 219 15.21 -4.60 7.90
C CYS A 219 16.05 -5.79 7.37
N PRO A 220 17.16 -6.18 8.05
CA PRO A 220 17.97 -7.32 7.65
C PRO A 220 17.21 -8.65 7.73
N ILE A 221 17.38 -9.51 6.72
CA ILE A 221 16.66 -10.80 6.60
C ILE A 221 17.01 -11.84 7.67
N ASP A 222 18.15 -11.68 8.33
CA ASP A 222 18.67 -12.58 9.36
C ASP A 222 18.55 -12.04 10.79
N GLN A 223 17.79 -10.96 10.98
CA GLN A 223 17.58 -10.31 12.28
C GLN A 223 16.10 -10.25 12.67
N PRO A 224 15.52 -11.37 13.16
CA PRO A 224 14.09 -11.45 13.49
C PRO A 224 13.66 -10.45 14.57
N GLN A 225 14.55 -10.09 15.49
CA GLN A 225 14.32 -9.06 16.52
C GLN A 225 14.13 -7.66 15.94
N GLU A 226 14.83 -7.35 14.84
CA GLU A 226 14.68 -6.09 14.12
C GLU A 226 13.37 -6.08 13.34
N LEU A 227 13.06 -7.18 12.65
CA LEU A 227 11.79 -7.34 11.95
C LEU A 227 10.59 -7.21 12.89
N ALA A 228 10.69 -7.69 14.13
CA ALA A 228 9.64 -7.53 15.13
C ALA A 228 9.31 -6.06 15.42
N LYS A 229 10.27 -5.13 15.33
CA LYS A 229 10.03 -3.69 15.50
C LYS A 229 9.11 -3.17 14.40
N LEU A 230 9.36 -3.55 13.14
CA LEU A 230 8.53 -3.18 12.00
C LEU A 230 7.15 -3.85 12.06
N LEU A 231 7.08 -5.15 12.36
CA LEU A 231 5.81 -5.88 12.47
C LEU A 231 4.88 -5.30 13.55
N ARG A 232 5.42 -4.75 14.64
CA ARG A 232 4.62 -4.08 15.68
C ARG A 232 3.81 -2.90 15.15
N LEU A 233 4.23 -2.27 14.05
CA LEU A 233 3.47 -1.18 13.43
C LEU A 233 2.16 -1.66 12.77
N ALA A 234 1.99 -2.97 12.55
CA ALA A 234 0.77 -3.53 11.98
C ALA A 234 -0.48 -3.28 12.85
N ARG A 235 -0.32 -2.96 14.14
CA ARG A 235 -1.45 -2.55 15.01
C ARG A 235 -2.06 -1.21 14.61
N TYR A 236 -1.37 -0.41 13.81
CA TYR A 236 -1.86 0.87 13.32
C TYR A 236 -2.48 0.72 11.91
N PRO A 237 -3.79 0.94 11.75
CA PRO A 237 -4.48 0.63 10.50
C PRO A 237 -4.11 1.56 9.33
N ARG A 238 -3.50 2.73 9.62
CA ARG A 238 -3.04 3.71 8.62
C ARG A 238 -1.54 3.64 8.34
N VAL A 239 -0.86 2.59 8.81
CA VAL A 239 0.53 2.32 8.46
C VAL A 239 0.58 1.35 7.29
N HIS A 240 1.33 1.75 6.27
CA HIS A 240 1.61 1.02 5.05
C HIS A 240 3.11 0.75 4.95
N VAL A 241 3.50 -0.28 4.19
CA VAL A 241 4.92 -0.64 4.00
C VAL A 241 5.20 -0.88 2.52
N LYS A 242 6.26 -0.25 1.99
CA LYS A 242 6.82 -0.61 0.69
C LYS A 242 7.70 -1.84 0.86
N ILE A 243 7.33 -2.95 0.22
CA ILE A 243 8.08 -4.22 0.22
C ILE A 243 9.17 -4.28 -0.86
N SER A 244 9.57 -3.12 -1.39
CA SER A 244 10.67 -2.89 -2.34
C SER A 244 12.08 -3.19 -1.75
N HIS A 245 13.12 -3.14 -2.58
CA HIS A 245 14.54 -3.36 -2.21
C HIS A 245 14.90 -4.80 -1.81
N LEU A 246 14.19 -5.82 -2.29
CA LEU A 246 14.63 -7.21 -2.08
C LEU A 246 16.03 -7.43 -2.68
N TRP A 247 16.34 -6.78 -3.79
CA TRP A 247 17.68 -6.77 -4.41
C TRP A 247 18.79 -6.18 -3.53
N ARG A 248 18.46 -5.32 -2.57
CA ARG A 248 19.42 -4.73 -1.62
C ARG A 248 19.62 -5.61 -0.39
N LEU A 249 18.57 -6.28 0.07
CA LEU A 249 18.56 -7.08 1.29
C LEU A 249 19.04 -8.51 1.07
N SER A 250 18.80 -9.04 -0.13
CA SER A 250 19.12 -10.41 -0.52
C SER A 250 20.61 -10.70 -0.53
N ARG A 251 20.96 -11.93 -0.15
CA ARG A 251 22.29 -12.52 -0.34
C ARG A 251 22.31 -13.49 -1.53
N GLN A 252 21.15 -13.76 -2.14
CA GLN A 252 21.00 -14.59 -3.32
C GLN A 252 20.82 -13.75 -4.59
N ALA A 253 21.08 -14.36 -5.74
CA ALA A 253 20.70 -13.80 -7.02
C ALA A 253 19.17 -13.70 -7.17
N TYR A 254 18.70 -12.95 -8.16
CA TYR A 254 17.28 -12.89 -8.54
C TYR A 254 16.70 -14.32 -8.66
N PRO A 255 15.50 -14.61 -8.13
CA PRO A 255 14.49 -13.69 -7.60
C PRO A 255 14.58 -13.47 -6.07
N TYR A 256 15.76 -13.53 -5.45
CA TYR A 256 15.95 -13.10 -4.06
C TYR A 256 15.15 -13.92 -3.04
N LYS A 257 15.09 -15.25 -3.23
CA LYS A 257 14.16 -16.14 -2.50
C LYS A 257 14.39 -16.17 -0.99
N ASP A 258 15.61 -15.89 -0.53
CA ASP A 258 15.96 -15.71 0.88
C ASP A 258 15.22 -14.55 1.56
N THR A 259 14.68 -13.60 0.80
CA THR A 259 13.87 -12.49 1.33
C THR A 259 12.39 -12.85 1.50
N PHE A 260 11.90 -13.94 0.89
CA PHE A 260 10.47 -14.23 0.79
C PHE A 260 9.82 -14.50 2.14
N ASP A 261 10.53 -15.13 3.07
CA ASP A 261 10.03 -15.38 4.43
C ASP A 261 9.79 -14.06 5.21
N GLN A 262 10.65 -13.06 5.01
CA GLN A 262 10.45 -11.73 5.60
C GLN A 262 9.24 -11.03 4.99
N VAL A 263 9.09 -11.09 3.66
CA VAL A 263 7.91 -10.55 2.95
C VAL A 263 6.64 -11.27 3.42
N LYS A 264 6.68 -12.58 3.62
CA LYS A 264 5.55 -13.37 4.11
C LYS A 264 5.10 -12.93 5.50
N LYS A 265 6.05 -12.68 6.42
CA LYS A 265 5.74 -12.16 7.77
C LYS A 265 5.09 -10.78 7.73
N LEU A 266 5.57 -9.90 6.84
CA LEU A 266 4.94 -8.59 6.61
C LEU A 266 3.53 -8.76 6.02
N TYR A 267 3.36 -9.65 5.05
CA TYR A 267 2.06 -9.99 4.47
C TYR A 267 1.08 -10.49 5.53
N ASP A 268 1.50 -11.39 6.41
CA ASP A 268 0.64 -11.94 7.47
C ASP A 268 0.24 -10.89 8.51
N ALA A 269 1.12 -9.93 8.81
CA ALA A 269 0.85 -8.89 9.80
C ALA A 269 0.06 -7.70 9.22
N PHE A 270 0.42 -7.23 8.03
CA PHE A 270 -0.16 -6.03 7.43
C PHE A 270 -1.36 -6.35 6.53
N GLY A 271 -1.37 -7.51 5.88
CA GLY A 271 -2.29 -7.82 4.80
C GLY A 271 -1.96 -7.07 3.51
N PRO A 272 -2.47 -7.54 2.36
CA PRO A 272 -2.14 -6.97 1.05
C PRO A 272 -2.60 -5.51 0.89
N GLU A 273 -3.67 -5.10 1.56
CA GLU A 273 -4.21 -3.73 1.49
C GLU A 273 -3.34 -2.65 2.17
N ARG A 274 -2.24 -3.06 2.81
CA ARG A 274 -1.27 -2.16 3.45
C ARG A 274 0.15 -2.35 2.96
N LEU A 275 0.36 -3.24 1.99
CA LEU A 275 1.65 -3.47 1.35
C LEU A 275 1.63 -2.93 -0.08
N MET A 276 2.76 -2.40 -0.53
CA MET A 276 2.93 -1.99 -1.92
C MET A 276 4.31 -2.37 -2.44
N TRP A 277 4.38 -2.75 -3.71
CA TRP A 277 5.66 -2.87 -4.40
C TRP A 277 6.28 -1.49 -4.64
N GLY A 278 7.44 -1.44 -5.28
CA GLY A 278 8.05 -0.23 -5.80
C GLY A 278 9.37 -0.55 -6.48
N SER A 279 9.65 0.10 -7.61
CA SER A 279 10.88 -0.19 -8.35
C SER A 279 12.10 0.41 -7.65
N ASP A 280 11.97 1.63 -7.12
CA ASP A 280 13.08 2.51 -6.77
C ASP A 280 13.93 2.92 -7.99
N TRP A 281 13.29 3.07 -9.16
CA TRP A 281 13.97 3.58 -10.34
C TRP A 281 14.56 4.98 -10.09
N PRO A 282 15.80 5.27 -10.54
CA PRO A 282 16.65 4.43 -11.39
C PRO A 282 17.61 3.49 -10.64
N ALA A 283 17.65 3.50 -9.30
CA ALA A 283 18.61 2.69 -8.54
C ALA A 283 18.51 1.20 -8.88
N VAL A 284 17.29 0.72 -9.16
CA VAL A 284 17.02 -0.67 -9.54
C VAL A 284 17.73 -1.15 -10.81
N GLU A 285 18.13 -0.24 -11.70
CA GLU A 285 18.81 -0.56 -12.96
C GLU A 285 20.19 -1.17 -12.74
N GLU A 286 20.89 -0.80 -11.66
CA GLU A 286 22.18 -1.39 -11.28
C GLU A 286 22.05 -2.85 -10.81
N PHE A 287 20.83 -3.33 -10.57
CA PHE A 287 20.55 -4.66 -10.01
C PHE A 287 19.82 -5.54 -11.01
N CYS A 288 18.48 -5.53 -10.98
CA CYS A 288 17.67 -6.38 -11.85
C CYS A 288 17.01 -5.62 -13.00
N GLY A 289 16.97 -4.29 -12.95
CA GLY A 289 16.23 -3.46 -13.90
C GLY A 289 14.72 -3.44 -13.61
N TYR A 290 14.06 -2.41 -14.14
CA TYR A 290 12.65 -2.12 -13.87
C TYR A 290 11.71 -3.32 -14.07
N ALA A 291 11.82 -4.00 -15.22
CA ALA A 291 10.91 -5.08 -15.61
C ALA A 291 10.96 -6.28 -14.64
N ARG A 292 12.17 -6.69 -14.23
CA ARG A 292 12.35 -7.79 -13.27
C ARG A 292 11.93 -7.38 -11.87
N ALA A 293 12.14 -6.13 -11.47
CA ALA A 293 11.65 -5.63 -10.19
C ALA A 293 10.12 -5.70 -10.09
N LEU A 294 9.39 -5.36 -11.16
CA LEU A 294 7.94 -5.55 -11.23
C LEU A 294 7.55 -7.03 -11.25
N ALA A 295 8.20 -7.85 -12.09
CA ALA A 295 7.93 -9.28 -12.22
C ALA A 295 8.07 -10.03 -10.89
N LEU A 296 8.96 -9.60 -10.00
CA LEU A 296 9.12 -10.15 -8.66
C LEU A 296 7.80 -10.19 -7.86
N TYR A 297 7.05 -9.09 -7.88
CA TYR A 297 5.76 -8.98 -7.16
C TYR A 297 4.56 -9.37 -8.01
N ARG A 298 4.72 -9.46 -9.34
CA ARG A 298 3.67 -9.92 -10.25
C ARG A 298 3.62 -11.44 -10.37
N ASP A 299 4.78 -12.09 -10.38
CA ASP A 299 4.92 -13.48 -10.82
C ASP A 299 5.69 -14.36 -9.82
N GLU A 300 6.79 -13.86 -9.22
CA GLU A 300 7.76 -14.72 -8.51
C GLU A 300 7.35 -15.06 -7.07
N ILE A 301 6.74 -14.12 -6.34
CA ILE A 301 6.33 -14.35 -4.95
C ILE A 301 5.09 -15.28 -4.94
N PRO A 302 5.21 -16.51 -4.40
CA PRO A 302 4.25 -17.59 -4.67
C PRO A 302 2.98 -17.53 -3.81
N PHE A 303 2.97 -16.73 -2.74
CA PHE A 303 1.87 -16.66 -1.78
C PHE A 303 0.91 -15.48 -2.01
N PHE A 304 1.10 -14.69 -3.07
CA PHE A 304 0.13 -13.68 -3.49
C PHE A 304 -0.87 -14.27 -4.49
N ASN A 305 -2.16 -14.18 -4.14
CA ASN A 305 -3.24 -14.47 -5.09
C ASN A 305 -3.53 -13.23 -5.98
N ASN A 306 -4.46 -13.35 -6.92
CA ASN A 306 -4.79 -12.26 -7.86
C ASN A 306 -5.32 -11.00 -7.16
N ASP A 307 -6.10 -11.16 -6.10
CA ASP A 307 -6.67 -10.04 -5.35
C ASP A 307 -5.59 -9.32 -4.52
N ASP A 308 -4.65 -10.07 -3.94
CA ASP A 308 -3.48 -9.52 -3.25
C ASP A 308 -2.65 -8.67 -4.22
N ARG A 309 -2.41 -9.18 -5.44
CA ARG A 309 -1.67 -8.47 -6.49
C ARG A 309 -2.38 -7.18 -6.92
N ARG A 310 -3.71 -7.15 -6.96
CA ARG A 310 -4.46 -5.90 -7.23
C ARG A 310 -4.16 -4.81 -6.21
N TRP A 311 -4.07 -5.17 -4.93
CA TRP A 311 -3.70 -4.22 -3.89
C TRP A 311 -2.23 -3.84 -3.94
N ILE A 312 -1.34 -4.84 -3.93
CA ILE A 312 0.10 -4.64 -3.82
C ILE A 312 0.68 -3.90 -5.03
N LEU A 313 0.19 -4.19 -6.25
CA LEU A 313 0.72 -3.59 -7.48
C LEU A 313 0.14 -2.22 -7.81
N GLY A 314 -0.92 -1.77 -7.13
CA GLY A 314 -1.46 -0.44 -7.40
C GLY A 314 -2.60 0.04 -6.51
N GLY A 315 -3.42 -0.86 -5.96
CA GLY A 315 -4.57 -0.46 -5.12
C GLY A 315 -4.18 0.39 -3.91
N VAL A 316 -3.12 0.01 -3.19
CA VAL A 316 -2.65 0.79 -2.03
C VAL A 316 -2.06 2.12 -2.47
N ALA A 317 -1.27 2.13 -3.54
CA ALA A 317 -0.70 3.36 -4.09
C ALA A 317 -1.80 4.34 -4.55
N ASN A 318 -2.83 3.87 -5.25
CA ASN A 318 -3.95 4.70 -5.71
C ASN A 318 -4.76 5.29 -4.53
N LYS A 319 -4.81 4.59 -3.38
CA LYS A 319 -5.46 5.07 -2.16
C LYS A 319 -4.67 6.21 -1.50
N LEU A 320 -3.34 6.13 -1.52
CA LEU A 320 -2.47 7.13 -0.90
C LEU A 320 -2.14 8.31 -1.81
N TRP A 321 -2.07 8.06 -3.11
CA TRP A 321 -1.78 9.02 -4.17
C TRP A 321 -2.83 8.86 -5.27
N PRO A 322 -3.98 9.53 -5.14
CA PRO A 322 -5.03 9.41 -6.14
C PRO A 322 -4.59 10.09 -7.45
N PHE A 323 -4.81 9.39 -8.56
CA PHE A 323 -4.60 9.92 -9.92
C PHE A 323 -5.98 10.25 -10.51
N ALA A 324 -6.09 11.43 -11.14
CA ALA A 324 -7.32 11.94 -11.73
C ALA A 324 -7.78 11.13 -12.95
#